data_AF-A0A818D9W5-F1
#
_entry.id   AF-A0A818D9W5-F1
#
_cell.length_a   1.000
_cell.length_b   1.000
_cell.length_c   1.000
_cell.angle_alpha   90.00
_cell.angle_beta   90.00
_cell.angle_gamma   90.00
#
_symmetry.space_group_name_H-M   'P 1'
#
loop_
_entity.id
_entity.type
_entity.pdbx_description
1 polymer ?
#
loop_
_entity_poly.entity_id
_entity_poly.type
_entity_poly.pdbx_seq_one_letter_code
_entity_poly.pdbx_strand_id
1 'polypeptide(L)'
;MEELVLASLDSTVFDVDNLIENIAYKSTDGNVVNENFDPNLLESKFRQAMSILQDYQVQTEQNIKHLEEACEKERNTWANSVAQLEELYQSTYTGQQELEMRISVISTKVIQIGHQLESKSNPRQQLIDARTTAKYLERFLDANDDVSLMFQDASKLEQAAHIIHQLYNVLQELPDEPKFIEAKTKVKERYLAIEDELLLEFSRAQVRNDKKAMKKYIKLLSKFKGHNDCIQNFITDCLKGYFDNPNIDIFYSIPQLFTKVSELINELFDQPEKVIERLIITVYTEKLAPYVRDQLDAYVRNPDLDNMEKYLQTLYTLSKKATKLSNDLQTQKISDDPAFLHKLNQHVFKSYLKTYSKYEINCLEEKFQVHLERVESTGGQRRIKPTGLR
;
A
#
# COMPACT_ATOMS: atom_id res chain seq x y z
N MET A 1 -7.32 69.29 3.55
CA MET A 1 -6.23 69.66 4.47
C MET A 1 -5.76 68.41 5.21
N GLU A 2 -6.65 67.76 5.94
CA GLU A 2 -6.37 66.50 6.65
C GLU A 2 -5.81 65.39 5.74
N GLU A 3 -6.44 65.13 4.59
CA GLU A 3 -5.93 64.16 3.58
C GLU A 3 -4.55 64.50 3.00
N LEU A 4 -4.16 65.77 2.92
CA LEU A 4 -2.85 66.18 2.39
C LEU A 4 -1.74 66.00 3.40
N VAL A 5 -2.05 66.30 4.65
CA VAL A 5 -1.13 66.10 5.77
C VAL A 5 -0.90 64.60 5.94
N LEU A 6 -1.97 63.79 5.93
CA LEU A 6 -1.88 62.33 5.99
C LEU A 6 -1.12 61.73 4.80
N ALA A 7 -1.40 62.17 3.57
CA ALA A 7 -0.69 61.67 2.37
C ALA A 7 0.81 62.00 2.35
N SER A 8 1.23 63.12 2.96
CA SER A 8 2.66 63.46 3.09
C SER A 8 3.37 62.65 4.17
N LEU A 9 2.64 62.27 5.24
CA LEU A 9 3.14 61.47 6.36
C LEU A 9 3.25 59.98 6.03
N ASP A 10 2.40 59.47 5.13
CA ASP A 10 2.46 58.08 4.62
C ASP A 10 3.56 57.87 3.58
N SER A 11 4.21 58.95 3.11
CA SER A 11 5.35 58.84 2.19
C SER A 11 6.61 58.38 2.95
N THR A 12 7.38 57.49 2.33
CA THR A 12 8.56 56.84 2.97
C THR A 12 9.68 57.82 3.34
N VAL A 13 9.60 59.07 2.90
CA VAL A 13 10.51 60.17 3.25
C VAL A 13 9.66 61.40 3.52
N PHE A 14 9.41 61.68 4.80
CA PHE A 14 8.70 62.87 5.22
C PHE A 14 9.52 64.12 4.88
N ASP A 15 9.05 64.89 3.90
CA ASP A 15 9.69 66.15 3.48
C ASP A 15 8.87 67.34 3.96
N VAL A 16 9.42 68.03 4.96
CA VAL A 16 8.83 69.19 5.63
C VAL A 16 8.62 70.35 4.65
N ASP A 17 9.53 70.53 3.69
CA ASP A 17 9.49 71.64 2.76
C ASP A 17 8.36 71.45 1.74
N ASN A 18 8.16 70.22 1.25
CA ASN A 18 7.05 69.85 0.37
C ASN A 18 5.67 69.98 1.06
N LEU A 19 5.58 69.68 2.36
CA LEU A 19 4.34 69.87 3.13
C LEU A 19 3.99 71.37 3.26
N ILE A 20 4.98 72.18 3.63
CA ILE A 20 4.82 73.63 3.80
C ILE A 20 4.46 74.28 2.45
N GLU A 21 5.12 73.87 1.36
CA GLU A 21 4.85 74.35 0.01
C GLU A 21 3.43 73.97 -0.46
N ASN A 22 2.98 72.74 -0.21
CA ASN A 22 1.61 72.32 -0.56
C ASN A 22 0.53 73.03 0.28
N ILE A 23 0.79 73.27 1.57
CA ILE A 23 -0.13 74.04 2.44
C ILE A 23 -0.20 75.50 1.98
N ALA A 24 0.95 76.10 1.65
CA ALA A 24 1.03 77.48 1.15
C ALA A 24 0.37 77.64 -0.24
N TYR A 25 0.62 76.70 -1.16
CA TYR A 25 0.07 76.71 -2.52
C TYR A 25 -1.45 76.54 -2.54
N LYS A 26 -1.98 75.63 -1.71
CA LYS A 26 -3.44 75.42 -1.60
C LYS A 26 -4.17 76.49 -0.80
N SER A 27 -3.46 77.23 0.07
CA SER A 27 -4.05 78.35 0.81
C SER A 27 -4.08 79.65 0.00
N THR A 28 -3.22 79.78 -1.01
CA THR A 28 -3.17 80.94 -1.93
C THR A 28 -3.83 80.67 -3.29
N ASP A 29 -4.41 79.48 -3.49
CA ASP A 29 -5.01 79.03 -4.76
C ASP A 29 -4.10 79.21 -5.99
N GLY A 30 -2.77 79.15 -5.76
CA GLY A 30 -1.74 79.39 -6.78
C GLY A 30 -1.51 80.86 -7.17
N ASN A 31 -2.18 81.84 -6.55
CA ASN A 31 -2.06 83.27 -6.88
C ASN A 31 -1.30 84.04 -5.79
N VAL A 32 0.03 84.07 -5.90
CA VAL A 32 0.90 84.85 -4.99
C VAL A 32 1.01 86.33 -5.40
N VAL A 33 0.38 86.74 -6.51
CA VAL A 33 0.64 88.05 -7.15
C VAL A 33 -0.56 89.02 -7.15
N ASN A 34 -1.77 88.61 -6.78
CA ASN A 34 -2.95 89.49 -6.83
C ASN A 34 -3.51 89.82 -5.44
N GLU A 35 -4.06 91.04 -5.33
CA GLU A 35 -4.43 91.84 -4.14
C GLU A 35 -5.39 91.21 -3.08
N ASN A 36 -5.61 89.90 -3.10
CA ASN A 36 -6.41 89.15 -2.12
C ASN A 36 -5.57 88.10 -1.35
N PHE A 37 -4.30 88.39 -1.07
CA PHE A 37 -3.53 87.58 -0.12
C PHE A 37 -4.00 87.91 1.30
N ASP A 38 -4.63 86.95 1.98
CA ASP A 38 -5.09 87.09 3.36
C ASP A 38 -4.10 86.40 4.33
N PRO A 39 -3.18 87.15 4.99
CA PRO A 39 -2.20 86.58 5.92
C PRO A 39 -2.85 85.81 7.09
N ASN A 40 -4.00 86.29 7.55
CA ASN A 40 -4.74 85.69 8.66
C ASN A 40 -5.35 84.33 8.29
N LEU A 41 -5.73 84.13 7.01
CA LEU A 41 -6.26 82.86 6.53
C LEU A 41 -5.14 81.80 6.45
N LEU A 42 -3.98 82.19 5.95
CA LEU A 42 -2.79 81.34 5.89
C LEU A 42 -2.30 80.97 7.30
N GLU A 43 -2.23 81.93 8.23
CA GLU A 43 -1.90 81.67 9.64
C GLU A 43 -2.89 80.69 10.27
N SER A 44 -4.20 80.86 10.04
CA SER A 44 -5.22 79.96 10.54
C SER A 44 -5.06 78.54 9.97
N LYS A 45 -4.67 78.40 8.70
CA LYS A 45 -4.45 77.09 8.06
C LYS A 45 -3.18 76.40 8.54
N PHE A 46 -2.10 77.15 8.77
CA PHE A 46 -0.89 76.60 9.41
C PHE A 46 -1.13 76.22 10.87
N ARG A 47 -1.88 77.02 11.65
CA ARG A 47 -2.29 76.66 13.02
C ARG A 47 -3.15 75.40 13.04
N GLN A 48 -4.07 75.26 12.08
CA GLN A 48 -4.88 74.05 11.94
C GLN A 48 -4.00 72.83 11.58
N ALA A 49 -3.04 72.98 10.66
CA ALA A 49 -2.11 71.90 10.30
C ALA A 49 -1.18 71.51 11.46
N MET A 50 -0.68 72.49 12.23
CA MET A 50 0.11 72.23 13.44
C MET A 50 -0.71 71.49 14.51
N SER A 51 -1.98 71.85 14.71
CA SER A 51 -2.86 71.13 15.64
C SER A 51 -3.06 69.68 15.20
N ILE A 52 -3.33 69.44 13.92
CA ILE A 52 -3.50 68.09 13.37
C ILE A 52 -2.21 67.26 13.54
N LEU A 53 -1.05 67.85 13.29
CA LEU A 53 0.24 67.17 13.48
C LEU A 53 0.52 66.86 14.97
N GLN A 54 0.17 67.77 15.88
CA GLN A 54 0.29 67.54 17.32
C GLN A 54 -0.63 66.42 17.79
N ASP A 55 -1.89 66.43 17.34
CA ASP A 55 -2.86 65.37 17.67
C ASP A 55 -2.39 64.01 17.12
N TYR A 56 -1.87 63.98 15.89
CA TYR A 56 -1.32 62.78 15.26
C TYR A 56 -0.05 62.28 15.98
N GLN A 57 0.83 63.18 16.44
CA GLN A 57 2.00 62.80 17.24
C GLN A 57 1.56 62.15 18.56
N VAL A 58 0.62 62.76 19.28
CA VAL A 58 0.10 62.21 20.54
C VAL A 58 -0.55 60.84 20.32
N GLN A 59 -1.34 60.70 19.26
CA GLN A 59 -1.97 59.42 18.90
C GLN A 59 -0.93 58.35 18.53
N THR A 60 0.11 58.73 17.79
CA THR A 60 1.19 57.81 17.41
C THR A 60 2.00 57.36 18.63
N GLU A 61 2.33 58.28 19.53
CA GLU A 61 3.02 57.95 20.80
C GLU A 61 2.18 57.02 21.68
N GLN A 62 0.87 57.23 21.75
CA GLN A 62 -0.04 56.32 22.46
C GLN A 62 -0.10 54.93 21.81
N ASN A 63 -0.17 54.87 20.47
CA ASN A 63 -0.16 53.62 19.73
C ASN A 63 1.14 52.85 19.93
N ILE A 64 2.29 53.53 19.90
CA ILE A 64 3.60 52.92 20.17
C ILE A 64 3.63 52.33 21.59
N LYS A 65 3.24 53.09 22.61
CA LYS A 65 3.20 52.59 23.99
C LYS A 65 2.28 51.37 24.15
N HIS A 66 1.10 51.41 23.53
CA HIS A 66 0.18 50.28 23.58
C HIS A 66 0.78 49.04 22.90
N LEU A 67 1.44 49.20 21.75
CA LEU A 67 2.12 48.11 21.05
C LEU A 67 3.31 47.56 21.84
N GLU A 68 4.09 48.42 22.49
CA GLU A 68 5.19 48.02 23.37
C GLU A 68 4.68 47.24 24.58
N GLU A 69 3.63 47.70 25.25
CA GLU A 69 3.01 46.99 26.37
C GLU A 69 2.40 45.64 25.95
N ALA A 70 1.75 45.58 24.79
CA ALA A 70 1.20 44.34 24.24
C ALA A 70 2.34 43.35 23.91
N CYS A 71 3.41 43.82 23.27
CA CYS A 71 4.58 43.02 22.93
C CYS A 71 5.27 42.48 24.20
N GLU A 72 5.42 43.30 25.24
CA GLU A 72 6.04 42.89 26.49
C GLU A 72 5.18 41.87 27.25
N LYS A 73 3.85 42.06 27.28
CA LYS A 73 2.92 41.06 27.85
C LYS A 73 3.02 39.73 27.09
N GLU A 74 2.96 39.78 25.76
CA GLU A 74 3.06 38.59 24.93
C GLU A 74 4.41 37.89 25.14
N ARG A 75 5.53 38.63 25.11
CA ARG A 75 6.87 38.11 25.39
C ARG A 75 6.94 37.40 26.74
N ASN A 76 6.38 37.99 27.80
CA ASN A 76 6.38 37.39 29.13
C ASN A 76 5.50 36.13 29.18
N THR A 77 4.35 36.12 28.51
CA THR A 77 3.51 34.91 28.42
C THR A 77 4.19 33.78 27.66
N TRP A 78 4.89 34.09 26.56
CA TRP A 78 5.67 33.11 25.81
C TRP A 78 6.86 32.60 26.63
N ALA A 79 7.61 33.47 27.29
CA ALA A 79 8.74 33.08 28.14
C ALA A 79 8.30 32.11 29.26
N ASN A 80 7.19 32.42 29.94
CA ASN A 80 6.63 31.53 30.96
C ASN A 80 6.15 30.19 30.40
N SER A 81 5.51 30.21 29.22
CA SER A 81 5.02 29.00 28.57
C SER A 81 6.19 28.10 28.15
N VAL A 82 7.27 28.67 27.61
CA VAL A 82 8.48 27.94 27.24
C VAL A 82 9.14 27.33 28.49
N ALA A 83 9.27 28.08 29.57
CA ALA A 83 9.84 27.57 30.82
C ALA A 83 9.04 26.36 31.38
N GLN A 84 7.70 26.44 31.36
CA GLN A 84 6.83 25.32 31.77
C GLN A 84 6.98 24.10 30.86
N LEU A 85 7.08 24.32 29.54
CA LEU A 85 7.30 23.24 28.58
C LEU A 85 8.66 22.57 28.78
N GLU A 86 9.71 23.34 29.06
CA GLU A 86 11.04 22.81 29.38
C GLU A 86 11.01 21.97 30.67
N GLU A 87 10.34 22.43 31.72
CA GLU A 87 10.20 21.68 32.97
C GLU A 87 9.45 20.37 32.76
N LEU A 88 8.32 20.39 32.05
CA LEU A 88 7.54 19.20 31.71
C LEU A 88 8.34 18.23 30.83
N TYR A 89 9.10 18.74 29.87
CA TYR A 89 9.98 17.94 29.03
C TYR A 89 11.06 17.23 29.86
N GLN A 90 11.74 17.96 30.75
CA GLN A 90 12.75 17.38 31.64
C GLN A 90 12.15 16.30 32.58
N SER A 91 10.97 16.55 33.14
CA SER A 91 10.28 15.56 33.97
C SER A 91 9.87 14.31 33.17
N THR A 92 9.40 14.49 31.94
CA THR A 92 9.01 13.37 31.07
C THR A 92 10.23 12.57 30.63
N TYR A 93 11.31 13.26 30.30
CA TYR A 93 12.58 12.66 29.86
C TYR A 93 13.22 11.82 30.97
N THR A 94 13.25 12.33 32.21
CA THR A 94 13.74 11.56 33.37
C THR A 94 12.88 10.32 33.65
N GLY A 95 11.56 10.43 33.56
CA GLY A 95 10.65 9.29 33.66
C GLY A 95 10.87 8.25 32.55
N GLN A 96 11.13 8.69 31.33
CA GLN A 96 11.46 7.81 30.21
C GLN A 96 12.79 7.08 30.44
N GLN A 97 13.83 7.77 30.91
CA GLN A 97 15.11 7.14 31.24
C GLN A 97 14.97 6.10 32.36
N GLU A 98 14.17 6.38 33.39
CA GLU A 98 13.90 5.40 34.44
C GLU A 98 13.17 4.17 33.90
N LEU A 99 12.19 4.38 33.03
CA LEU A 99 11.46 3.29 32.38
C LEU A 99 12.40 2.45 31.50
N GLU A 100 13.26 3.07 30.70
CA GLU A 100 14.25 2.39 29.87
C GLU A 100 15.22 1.56 30.71
N MET A 101 15.70 2.09 31.85
CA MET A 101 16.53 1.32 32.78
C MET A 101 15.77 0.11 33.34
N ARG A 102 14.50 0.28 33.75
CA ARG A 102 13.67 -0.81 34.26
C ARG A 102 13.42 -1.88 33.18
N ILE A 103 13.10 -1.46 31.95
CA ILE A 103 12.92 -2.37 30.80
C ILE A 103 14.20 -3.13 30.51
N SER A 104 15.35 -2.47 30.57
CA SER A 104 16.66 -3.10 30.37
C SER A 104 16.90 -4.20 31.42
N VAL A 105 16.70 -3.88 32.71
CA VAL A 105 16.84 -4.86 33.80
C VAL A 105 15.88 -6.03 33.66
N ILE A 106 14.61 -5.77 33.32
CA ILE A 106 13.62 -6.83 33.09
C ILE A 106 14.04 -7.69 31.90
N SER A 107 14.47 -7.08 30.79
CA SER A 107 14.92 -7.79 29.59
C SER A 107 16.10 -8.70 29.88
N THR A 108 17.12 -8.21 30.61
CA THR A 108 18.25 -9.04 31.03
C THR A 108 17.80 -10.20 31.91
N LYS A 109 16.90 -9.97 32.88
CA LYS A 109 16.37 -11.04 33.73
C LYS A 109 15.55 -12.06 32.93
N VAL A 110 14.72 -11.62 31.99
CA VAL A 110 13.93 -12.49 31.11
C VAL A 110 14.85 -13.34 30.24
N ILE A 111 15.90 -12.76 29.65
CA ILE A 111 16.90 -13.51 28.89
C ILE A 111 17.57 -14.55 29.78
N GLN A 112 18.00 -14.16 30.99
CA GLN A 112 18.64 -15.09 31.93
C GLN A 112 17.71 -16.25 32.33
N ILE A 113 16.45 -15.96 32.65
CA ILE A 113 15.45 -16.98 32.98
C ILE A 113 15.19 -17.88 31.77
N GLY A 114 15.07 -17.31 30.57
CA GLY A 114 14.95 -18.05 29.32
C GLY A 114 16.13 -19.01 29.12
N HIS A 115 17.35 -18.53 29.30
CA HIS A 115 18.57 -19.32 29.18
C HIS A 115 18.66 -20.44 30.23
N GLN A 116 18.20 -20.19 31.46
CA GLN A 116 18.14 -21.20 32.52
C GLN A 116 17.04 -22.24 32.27
N LEU A 117 15.91 -21.83 31.70
CA LEU A 117 14.84 -22.74 31.33
C LEU A 117 15.29 -23.63 30.17
N GLU A 118 15.84 -23.03 29.11
CA GLU A 118 16.31 -23.73 27.92
C GLU A 118 17.45 -24.70 28.23
N SER A 119 18.45 -24.28 29.02
CA SER A 119 19.55 -25.17 29.43
C SER A 119 19.09 -26.39 30.24
N LYS A 120 17.99 -26.28 30.98
CA LYS A 120 17.41 -27.41 31.74
C LYS A 120 16.42 -28.25 30.92
N SER A 121 15.62 -27.61 30.05
CA SER A 121 14.54 -28.28 29.32
C SER A 121 15.00 -28.89 28.00
N ASN A 122 15.90 -28.23 27.27
CA ASN A 122 16.36 -28.64 25.95
C ASN A 122 17.09 -30.00 25.96
N PRO A 123 18.11 -30.27 26.80
CA PRO A 123 18.77 -31.57 26.80
C PRO A 123 17.82 -32.70 27.22
N ARG A 124 16.87 -32.42 28.11
CA ARG A 124 15.86 -33.41 28.54
C ARG A 124 14.88 -33.73 27.42
N GLN A 125 14.40 -32.73 26.69
CA GLN A 125 13.57 -32.93 25.50
C GLN A 125 14.34 -33.69 24.42
N GLN A 126 15.58 -33.27 24.11
CA GLN A 126 16.44 -33.97 23.16
C GLN A 126 16.68 -35.43 23.52
N LEU A 127 16.92 -35.76 24.81
CA LEU A 127 17.07 -37.15 25.28
C LEU A 127 15.78 -37.96 25.13
N ILE A 128 14.62 -37.37 25.42
CA ILE A 128 13.32 -38.02 25.27
C ILE A 128 13.04 -38.28 23.78
N ASP A 129 13.26 -37.29 22.93
CA ASP A 129 13.03 -37.36 21.49
C ASP A 129 13.98 -38.36 20.83
N ALA A 130 15.27 -38.35 21.19
CA ALA A 130 16.25 -39.31 20.71
C ALA A 130 15.92 -40.74 21.15
N ARG A 131 15.52 -40.93 22.43
CA ARG A 131 15.10 -42.23 22.94
C ARG A 131 13.84 -42.74 22.24
N THR A 132 12.90 -41.84 21.97
CA THR A 132 11.63 -42.18 21.30
C THR A 132 11.92 -42.55 19.85
N THR A 133 12.68 -41.73 19.13
CA THR A 133 13.14 -41.98 17.75
C THR A 133 13.90 -43.29 17.64
N ALA A 134 14.84 -43.58 18.55
CA ALA A 134 15.59 -44.83 18.58
C ALA A 134 14.68 -46.07 18.75
N LYS A 135 13.70 -46.00 19.66
CA LYS A 135 12.72 -47.10 19.84
C LYS A 135 11.87 -47.33 18.59
N TYR A 136 11.45 -46.27 17.90
CA TYR A 136 10.69 -46.43 16.66
C TYR A 136 11.57 -46.93 15.52
N LEU A 137 12.84 -46.51 15.45
CA LEU A 137 13.80 -47.02 14.47
C LEU A 137 14.04 -48.52 14.65
N GLU A 138 14.26 -48.97 15.89
CA GLU A 138 14.40 -50.40 16.25
C GLU A 138 13.16 -51.19 15.82
N ARG A 139 11.96 -50.65 16.08
CA ARG A 139 10.69 -51.25 15.62
C ARG A 139 10.53 -51.30 14.11
N PHE A 140 11.03 -50.30 13.37
CA PHE A 140 11.02 -50.32 11.90
C PHE A 140 12.05 -51.30 11.31
N LEU A 141 13.13 -51.60 12.04
CA LEU A 141 14.17 -52.56 11.66
C LEU A 141 13.76 -54.01 11.94
N ASP A 142 12.98 -54.26 12.99
CA ASP A 142 12.57 -55.62 13.42
C ASP A 142 11.45 -56.27 12.57
N ALA A 143 11.00 -55.62 11.49
CA ALA A 143 10.01 -56.16 10.54
C ALA A 143 8.68 -56.66 11.14
N ASN A 144 8.34 -56.25 12.37
CA ASN A 144 7.03 -56.54 12.96
C ASN A 144 6.00 -55.51 12.48
N ASP A 145 4.91 -56.01 11.89
CA ASP A 145 3.79 -55.23 11.32
C ASP A 145 3.06 -54.31 12.34
N ASP A 146 3.38 -54.43 13.63
CA ASP A 146 2.79 -53.67 14.74
C ASP A 146 3.12 -52.17 14.75
N VAL A 147 4.07 -51.72 13.92
CA VAL A 147 4.30 -50.29 13.69
C VAL A 147 3.02 -49.62 13.18
N SER A 148 2.16 -50.38 12.48
CA SER A 148 0.96 -49.90 11.82
C SER A 148 -0.10 -49.31 12.77
N LEU A 149 -0.24 -49.79 14.02
CA LEU A 149 -1.31 -49.34 14.93
C LEU A 149 -1.21 -47.86 15.35
N MET A 150 -0.01 -47.31 15.46
CA MET A 150 0.17 -45.87 15.79
C MET A 150 0.05 -44.96 14.57
N PHE A 151 0.31 -45.50 13.38
CA PHE A 151 0.20 -44.79 12.10
C PHE A 151 -1.16 -44.99 11.41
N GLN A 152 -2.04 -45.83 11.96
CA GLN A 152 -3.42 -46.06 11.49
C GLN A 152 -4.48 -45.31 12.32
N ASP A 153 -4.13 -44.87 13.54
CA ASP A 153 -5.04 -44.14 14.41
C ASP A 153 -5.11 -42.65 14.00
N ALA A 154 -6.21 -42.24 13.36
CA ALA A 154 -6.48 -40.84 13.01
C ALA A 154 -6.43 -39.87 14.22
N SER A 155 -6.63 -40.38 15.44
CA SER A 155 -6.52 -39.59 16.68
C SER A 155 -5.07 -39.30 17.12
N LYS A 156 -4.08 -40.02 16.56
CA LYS A 156 -2.64 -39.87 16.88
C LYS A 156 -1.81 -39.40 15.69
N LEU A 157 -2.46 -38.97 14.60
CA LEU A 157 -1.84 -38.45 13.39
C LEU A 157 -0.75 -37.39 13.69
N GLU A 158 -0.94 -36.57 14.73
CA GLU A 158 0.02 -35.56 15.17
C GLU A 158 1.31 -36.13 15.75
N GLN A 159 1.18 -37.16 16.58
CA GLN A 159 2.32 -37.84 17.21
C GLN A 159 3.06 -38.66 16.15
N ALA A 160 2.30 -39.35 15.29
CA ALA A 160 2.81 -40.06 14.13
C ALA A 160 3.61 -39.13 13.19
N ALA A 161 3.06 -37.97 12.85
CA ALA A 161 3.75 -36.97 12.03
C ALA A 161 5.03 -36.43 12.67
N HIS A 162 5.02 -36.18 13.99
CA HIS A 162 6.21 -35.71 14.66
C HIS A 162 7.33 -36.77 14.66
N ILE A 163 6.97 -38.02 14.99
CA ILE A 163 7.89 -39.16 15.07
C ILE A 163 8.43 -39.53 13.68
N ILE A 164 7.58 -39.56 12.64
CA ILE A 164 8.02 -39.91 11.28
C ILE A 164 8.96 -38.85 10.70
N HIS A 165 8.72 -37.57 11.00
CA HIS A 165 9.60 -36.49 10.57
C HIS A 165 10.97 -36.57 11.26
N GLN A 166 10.99 -36.84 12.57
CA GLN A 166 12.23 -37.06 13.32
C GLN A 166 12.99 -38.30 12.81
N LEU A 167 12.30 -39.41 12.58
CA LEU A 167 12.87 -40.62 11.99
C LEU A 167 13.46 -40.38 10.59
N TYR A 168 12.73 -39.66 9.73
CA TYR A 168 13.17 -39.35 8.38
C TYR A 168 14.47 -38.53 8.39
N ASN A 169 14.58 -37.53 9.27
CA ASN A 169 15.78 -36.71 9.41
C ASN A 169 16.96 -37.54 9.94
N VAL A 170 16.77 -38.34 10.99
CA VAL A 170 17.83 -39.21 11.55
C VAL A 170 18.29 -40.26 10.54
N LEU A 171 17.37 -40.81 9.74
CA LEU A 171 17.69 -41.77 8.69
C LEU A 171 18.45 -41.16 7.51
N GLN A 172 18.37 -39.84 7.28
CA GLN A 172 19.21 -39.17 6.28
C GLN A 172 20.68 -39.07 6.71
N GLU A 173 20.95 -39.04 8.02
CA GLU A 173 22.30 -38.92 8.58
C GLU A 173 23.04 -40.27 8.70
N LEU A 174 22.33 -41.39 8.59
CA LEU A 174 22.89 -42.74 8.68
C LEU A 174 23.53 -43.18 7.35
N PRO A 175 24.66 -43.92 7.38
CA PRO A 175 25.33 -44.44 6.18
C PRO A 175 24.45 -45.41 5.39
N ASP A 176 24.67 -45.50 4.07
CA ASP A 176 23.91 -46.34 3.14
C ASP A 176 24.33 -47.81 3.23
N GLU A 177 24.05 -48.45 4.37
CA GLU A 177 24.15 -49.90 4.49
C GLU A 177 22.84 -50.58 4.05
N PRO A 178 22.89 -51.79 3.45
CA PRO A 178 21.71 -52.48 2.92
C PRO A 178 20.59 -52.70 3.94
N LYS A 179 20.92 -52.83 5.24
CA LYS A 179 19.94 -52.95 6.34
C LYS A 179 19.18 -51.65 6.61
N PHE A 180 19.82 -50.49 6.40
CA PHE A 180 19.20 -49.18 6.58
C PHE A 180 18.49 -48.70 5.32
N ILE A 181 18.87 -49.17 4.12
CA ILE A 181 18.19 -48.80 2.87
C ILE A 181 16.72 -49.26 2.87
N GLU A 182 16.43 -50.46 3.38
CA GLU A 182 15.05 -50.95 3.50
C GLU A 182 14.23 -50.11 4.50
N ALA A 183 14.82 -49.77 5.66
CA ALA A 183 14.20 -48.90 6.66
C ALA A 183 14.01 -47.46 6.14
N LYS A 184 14.99 -46.90 5.43
CA LYS A 184 14.92 -45.59 4.76
C LYS A 184 13.76 -45.55 3.76
N THR A 185 13.58 -46.61 2.99
CA THR A 185 12.51 -46.71 1.98
C THR A 185 11.14 -46.80 2.65
N LYS A 186 10.96 -47.70 3.62
CA LYS A 186 9.71 -47.83 4.39
C LYS A 186 9.33 -46.55 5.14
N VAL A 187 10.29 -45.87 5.76
CA VAL A 187 10.05 -44.60 6.46
C VAL A 187 9.72 -43.47 5.48
N LYS A 188 10.35 -43.42 4.31
CA LYS A 188 10.01 -42.45 3.26
C LYS A 188 8.59 -42.65 2.72
N GLU A 189 8.18 -43.90 2.47
CA GLU A 189 6.81 -44.20 2.04
C GLU A 189 5.78 -43.80 3.10
N ARG A 190 6.05 -44.11 4.38
CA ARG A 190 5.17 -43.69 5.48
C ARG A 190 5.16 -42.19 5.71
N TYR A 191 6.29 -41.51 5.52
CA TYR A 191 6.37 -40.06 5.57
C TYR A 191 5.45 -39.41 4.52
N LEU A 192 5.49 -39.89 3.27
CA LEU A 192 4.61 -39.40 2.21
C LEU A 192 3.14 -39.73 2.48
N ALA A 193 2.83 -40.94 2.95
CA ALA A 193 1.46 -41.32 3.28
C ALA A 193 0.84 -40.45 4.40
N ILE A 194 1.62 -40.12 5.44
CA ILE A 194 1.17 -39.24 6.53
C ILE A 194 1.03 -37.79 6.04
N GLU A 195 1.91 -37.35 5.15
CA GLU A 195 1.81 -36.03 4.51
C GLU A 195 0.53 -35.91 3.69
N ASP A 196 0.19 -36.91 2.88
CA ASP A 196 -1.07 -36.97 2.12
C ASP A 196 -2.31 -37.02 3.04
N GLU A 197 -2.25 -37.79 4.14
CA GLU A 197 -3.33 -37.87 5.11
C GLU A 197 -3.53 -36.55 5.87
N LEU A 198 -2.43 -35.86 6.22
CA LEU A 198 -2.47 -34.53 6.82
C LEU A 198 -3.07 -33.48 5.88
N LEU A 199 -2.72 -33.54 4.58
CA LEU A 199 -3.32 -32.67 3.57
C LEU A 199 -4.81 -32.94 3.40
N LEU A 200 -5.23 -34.21 3.45
CA LEU A 200 -6.64 -34.60 3.38
C LEU A 200 -7.43 -34.11 4.60
N GLU A 201 -6.91 -34.29 5.82
CA GLU A 201 -7.53 -33.78 7.04
C GLU A 201 -7.57 -32.25 7.07
N PHE A 202 -6.55 -31.59 6.51
CA PHE A 202 -6.57 -30.14 6.33
C PHE A 202 -7.72 -29.70 5.40
N SER A 203 -7.89 -30.33 4.22
CA SER A 203 -9.01 -30.04 3.32
C SER A 203 -10.36 -30.35 3.97
N ARG A 204 -10.48 -31.43 4.78
CA ARG A 204 -11.70 -31.72 5.55
C ARG A 204 -12.00 -30.65 6.60
N ALA A 205 -10.97 -30.17 7.31
CA ALA A 205 -11.10 -29.08 8.27
C ALA A 205 -11.50 -27.76 7.59
N GLN A 206 -11.01 -27.51 6.37
CA GLN A 206 -11.40 -26.36 5.54
C GLN A 206 -12.88 -26.40 5.17
N VAL A 207 -13.39 -27.54 4.71
CA VAL A 207 -14.82 -27.72 4.38
C VAL A 207 -15.71 -27.54 5.63
N ARG A 208 -15.22 -27.94 6.81
CA ARG A 208 -15.93 -27.77 8.09
C ARG A 208 -15.77 -26.37 8.70
N ASN A 209 -14.96 -25.50 8.09
CA ASN A 209 -14.61 -24.17 8.58
C ASN A 209 -14.05 -24.16 10.02
N ASP A 210 -13.32 -25.22 10.42
CA ASP A 210 -12.71 -25.32 11.75
C ASP A 210 -11.31 -24.68 11.75
N LYS A 211 -11.29 -23.38 12.08
CA LYS A 211 -10.06 -22.58 12.14
C LYS A 211 -9.00 -23.14 13.10
N LYS A 212 -9.40 -23.79 14.21
CA LYS A 212 -8.45 -24.31 15.21
C LYS A 212 -7.74 -25.54 14.68
N ALA A 213 -8.49 -26.45 14.05
CA ALA A 213 -7.92 -27.64 13.41
C ALA A 213 -7.01 -27.23 12.24
N MET A 214 -7.43 -26.28 11.40
CA MET A 214 -6.62 -25.78 10.28
C MET A 214 -5.28 -25.21 10.74
N LYS A 215 -5.27 -24.34 11.76
CA LYS A 215 -4.03 -23.78 12.31
C LYS A 215 -3.10 -24.85 12.86
N LYS A 216 -3.67 -25.89 13.47
CA LYS A 216 -2.93 -27.03 14.03
C LYS A 216 -2.25 -27.84 12.92
N TYR A 217 -2.98 -28.18 11.86
CA TYR A 217 -2.42 -28.93 10.73
C TYR A 217 -1.42 -28.09 9.93
N ILE A 218 -1.63 -26.79 9.73
CA ILE A 218 -0.67 -25.89 9.08
C ILE A 218 0.67 -25.88 9.83
N LYS A 219 0.63 -25.77 11.17
CA LYS A 219 1.84 -25.78 12.02
C LYS A 219 2.55 -27.13 12.01
N LEU A 220 1.82 -28.22 11.80
CA LEU A 220 2.40 -29.55 11.69
C LEU A 220 3.04 -29.73 10.31
N LEU A 221 2.32 -29.36 9.25
CA LEU A 221 2.77 -29.39 7.85
C LEU A 221 3.91 -28.41 7.56
N SER A 222 4.10 -27.35 8.33
CA SER A 222 5.24 -26.43 8.17
C SER A 222 6.59 -27.08 8.41
N LYS A 223 6.62 -28.21 9.13
CA LYS A 223 7.82 -29.04 9.31
C LYS A 223 8.06 -29.98 8.12
N PHE A 224 7.04 -30.21 7.29
CA PHE A 224 7.08 -31.08 6.12
C PHE A 224 7.33 -30.26 4.85
N LYS A 225 7.76 -30.93 3.78
CA LYS A 225 8.01 -30.29 2.48
C LYS A 225 6.71 -29.86 1.78
N GLY A 226 5.60 -30.52 2.10
CA GLY A 226 4.25 -30.28 1.61
C GLY A 226 3.56 -29.06 2.22
N HIS A 227 4.25 -28.22 2.99
CA HIS A 227 3.71 -26.91 3.40
C HIS A 227 3.29 -26.07 2.18
N ASN A 228 4.06 -26.14 1.09
CA ASN A 228 3.72 -25.46 -0.16
C ASN A 228 2.46 -26.02 -0.81
N ASP A 229 2.27 -27.35 -0.75
CA ASP A 229 1.09 -28.02 -1.31
C ASP A 229 -0.14 -27.77 -0.43
N CYS A 230 0.03 -27.65 0.88
CA CYS A 230 -1.01 -27.19 1.81
C CYS A 230 -1.48 -25.77 1.47
N ILE A 231 -0.55 -24.85 1.19
CA ILE A 231 -0.89 -23.48 0.76
C ILE A 231 -1.63 -23.52 -0.58
N GLN A 232 -1.17 -24.32 -1.54
CA GLN A 232 -1.85 -24.42 -2.83
C GLN A 232 -3.25 -25.02 -2.71
N ASN A 233 -3.40 -26.13 -1.99
CA ASN A 233 -4.71 -26.74 -1.76
C ASN A 233 -5.66 -25.79 -1.04
N PHE A 234 -5.17 -25.04 -0.04
CA PHE A 234 -5.95 -23.99 0.63
C PHE A 234 -6.44 -22.93 -0.36
N ILE A 235 -5.53 -22.41 -1.19
CA ILE A 235 -5.83 -21.41 -2.21
C ILE A 235 -6.85 -21.98 -3.21
N THR A 236 -6.61 -23.16 -3.77
CA THR A 236 -7.51 -23.80 -4.73
C THR A 236 -8.89 -24.03 -4.12
N ASP A 237 -8.98 -24.49 -2.87
CA ASP A 237 -10.25 -24.71 -2.17
C ASP A 237 -10.98 -23.39 -1.86
N CYS A 238 -10.27 -22.30 -1.56
CA CYS A 238 -10.86 -20.97 -1.43
C CYS A 238 -11.38 -20.40 -2.75
N LEU A 239 -10.77 -20.78 -3.88
CA LEU A 239 -11.15 -20.32 -5.21
C LEU A 239 -12.26 -21.19 -5.84
N LYS A 240 -12.42 -22.46 -5.40
CA LYS A 240 -13.51 -23.36 -5.81
C LYS A 240 -14.86 -22.78 -5.39
N GLY A 241 -15.85 -22.77 -6.28
CA GLY A 241 -17.18 -22.24 -5.98
C GLY A 241 -17.34 -20.72 -6.07
N TYR A 242 -16.24 -19.95 -5.96
CA TYR A 242 -16.34 -18.49 -5.88
C TYR A 242 -16.54 -17.82 -7.25
N PHE A 243 -15.97 -18.40 -8.32
CA PHE A 243 -16.07 -17.89 -9.69
C PHE A 243 -17.05 -18.66 -10.57
N ASP A 244 -17.81 -19.59 -10.01
CA ASP A 244 -18.71 -20.48 -10.77
C ASP A 244 -20.02 -19.77 -11.17
N ASN A 245 -20.26 -18.55 -10.69
CA ASN A 245 -21.40 -17.73 -11.09
C ASN A 245 -21.07 -16.92 -12.36
N PRO A 246 -21.70 -17.21 -13.51
CA PRO A 246 -21.41 -16.55 -14.78
C PRO A 246 -21.83 -15.07 -14.86
N ASN A 247 -22.59 -14.58 -13.87
CA ASN A 247 -23.13 -13.22 -13.85
C ASN A 247 -22.35 -12.25 -12.94
N ILE A 248 -21.28 -12.68 -12.29
CA ILE A 248 -20.51 -11.80 -11.40
C ILE A 248 -19.23 -11.33 -12.09
N ASP A 249 -19.10 -10.02 -12.25
CA ASP A 249 -17.94 -9.39 -12.86
C ASP A 249 -16.68 -9.76 -12.06
N ILE A 250 -15.76 -10.52 -12.66
CA ILE A 250 -14.60 -11.10 -11.97
C ILE A 250 -13.77 -10.02 -11.26
N PHE A 251 -13.68 -8.84 -11.86
CA PHE A 251 -12.96 -7.69 -11.30
C PHE A 251 -13.60 -7.12 -10.02
N TYR A 252 -14.90 -7.32 -9.80
CA TYR A 252 -15.58 -6.91 -8.56
C TYR A 252 -15.50 -7.99 -7.47
N SER A 253 -15.51 -9.27 -7.88
CA SER A 253 -15.40 -10.42 -6.98
C SER A 253 -14.03 -10.56 -6.34
N ILE A 254 -12.97 -10.25 -7.10
CA ILE A 254 -11.59 -10.47 -6.67
C ILE A 254 -11.23 -9.69 -5.39
N PRO A 255 -11.47 -8.35 -5.27
CA PRO A 255 -11.17 -7.61 -4.03
C PRO A 255 -11.94 -8.12 -2.81
N GLN A 256 -13.19 -8.54 -3.01
CA GLN A 256 -14.02 -9.09 -1.92
C GLN A 256 -13.49 -10.44 -1.43
N LEU A 257 -13.02 -11.29 -2.36
CA LEU A 257 -12.37 -12.55 -2.01
C LEU A 257 -11.09 -12.28 -1.22
N PHE A 258 -10.24 -11.37 -1.70
CA PHE A 258 -9.00 -11.07 -1.00
C PHE A 258 -9.25 -10.49 0.40
N THR A 259 -10.28 -9.68 0.60
CA THR A 259 -10.61 -9.16 1.95
C THR A 259 -10.96 -10.32 2.89
N LYS A 260 -11.87 -11.21 2.49
CA LYS A 260 -12.30 -12.36 3.31
C LYS A 260 -11.18 -13.37 3.55
N VAL A 261 -10.38 -13.65 2.51
CA VAL A 261 -9.30 -14.63 2.58
C VAL A 261 -8.09 -14.05 3.32
N SER A 262 -7.83 -12.74 3.24
CA SER A 262 -6.75 -12.07 3.99
C SER A 262 -7.00 -12.16 5.51
N GLU A 263 -8.23 -11.94 5.97
CA GLU A 263 -8.59 -12.14 7.39
C GLU A 263 -8.30 -13.58 7.85
N LEU A 264 -8.70 -14.58 7.05
CA LEU A 264 -8.42 -15.99 7.30
C LEU A 264 -6.92 -16.31 7.28
N ILE A 265 -6.17 -15.78 6.33
CA ILE A 265 -4.73 -16.02 6.21
C ILE A 265 -3.98 -15.44 7.41
N ASN A 266 -4.33 -14.21 7.83
CA ASN A 266 -3.72 -13.56 8.99
C ASN A 266 -3.96 -14.31 10.31
N GLU A 267 -5.10 -15.00 10.43
CA GLU A 267 -5.38 -15.83 11.61
C GLU A 267 -4.66 -17.19 11.60
N LEU A 268 -4.47 -17.77 10.40
CA LEU A 268 -4.02 -19.15 10.23
C LEU A 268 -2.51 -19.31 10.01
N PHE A 269 -1.83 -18.38 9.35
CA PHE A 269 -0.43 -18.52 8.94
C PHE A 269 0.50 -17.55 9.68
N ASP A 270 1.70 -18.04 10.01
CA ASP A 270 2.76 -17.22 10.65
C ASP A 270 3.46 -16.28 9.65
N GLN A 271 3.31 -16.53 8.33
CA GLN A 271 3.84 -15.69 7.23
C GLN A 271 2.72 -15.34 6.23
N PRO A 272 1.83 -14.40 6.55
CA PRO A 272 0.66 -14.09 5.73
C PRO A 272 1.03 -13.49 4.36
N GLU A 273 2.07 -12.66 4.29
CA GLU A 273 2.51 -11.95 3.07
C GLU A 273 2.79 -12.92 1.91
N LYS A 274 3.54 -14.00 2.16
CA LYS A 274 3.91 -14.98 1.13
C LYS A 274 2.71 -15.77 0.61
N VAL A 275 1.75 -16.06 1.50
CA VAL A 275 0.53 -16.79 1.14
C VAL A 275 -0.38 -15.89 0.30
N ILE A 276 -0.47 -14.61 0.65
CA ILE A 276 -1.22 -13.61 -0.12
C ILE A 276 -0.57 -13.39 -1.50
N GLU A 277 0.76 -13.27 -1.58
CA GLU A 277 1.47 -13.14 -2.86
C GLU A 277 1.18 -14.32 -3.80
N ARG A 278 1.20 -15.54 -3.24
CA ARG A 278 0.88 -16.76 -4.00
C ARG A 278 -0.58 -16.83 -4.41
N LEU A 279 -1.51 -16.43 -3.53
CA LEU A 279 -2.94 -16.29 -3.85
C LEU A 279 -3.14 -15.31 -5.01
N ILE A 280 -2.46 -14.17 -5.00
CA ILE A 280 -2.51 -13.17 -6.07
C ILE A 280 -2.03 -13.78 -7.38
N ILE A 281 -0.87 -14.45 -7.39
CA ILE A 281 -0.35 -15.11 -8.60
C ILE A 281 -1.38 -16.10 -9.14
N THR A 282 -1.88 -17.00 -8.30
CA THR A 282 -2.83 -18.05 -8.70
C THR A 282 -4.13 -17.46 -9.26
N VAL A 283 -4.68 -16.40 -8.65
CA VAL A 283 -5.88 -15.72 -9.17
C VAL A 283 -5.61 -15.09 -10.54
N TYR A 284 -4.45 -14.42 -10.70
CA TYR A 284 -4.08 -13.77 -11.94
C TYR A 284 -3.81 -14.76 -13.07
N THR A 285 -3.16 -15.89 -12.79
CA THR A 285 -2.79 -16.90 -13.80
C THR A 285 -3.90 -17.89 -14.11
N GLU A 286 -4.67 -18.34 -13.12
CA GLU A 286 -5.67 -19.41 -13.29
C GLU A 286 -7.09 -18.88 -13.53
N LYS A 287 -7.40 -17.63 -13.17
CA LYS A 287 -8.74 -17.05 -13.34
C LYS A 287 -8.74 -15.86 -14.28
N LEU A 288 -7.89 -14.86 -14.01
CA LEU A 288 -7.87 -13.64 -14.82
C LEU A 288 -7.34 -13.87 -16.24
N ALA A 289 -6.21 -14.58 -16.39
CA ALA A 289 -5.62 -14.83 -17.71
C ALA A 289 -6.52 -15.67 -18.64
N PRO A 290 -7.18 -16.75 -18.18
CA PRO A 290 -8.15 -17.47 -19.00
C PRO A 290 -9.39 -16.65 -19.34
N TYR A 291 -9.93 -15.86 -18.40
CA TYR A 291 -11.07 -14.99 -18.68
C TYR A 291 -10.76 -13.93 -19.74
N VAL A 292 -9.59 -13.29 -19.64
CA VAL A 292 -9.11 -12.32 -20.64
C VAL A 292 -8.92 -13.02 -21.99
N ARG A 293 -8.36 -14.25 -21.98
CA ARG A 293 -8.21 -15.05 -23.20
C ARG A 293 -9.54 -15.40 -23.83
N ASP A 294 -10.51 -15.89 -23.08
CA ASP A 294 -11.81 -16.29 -23.61
C ASP A 294 -12.59 -15.10 -24.20
N GLN A 295 -12.52 -13.94 -23.54
CA GLN A 295 -13.12 -12.68 -24.03
C GLN A 295 -12.44 -12.19 -25.31
N LEU A 296 -11.10 -12.26 -25.39
CA LEU A 296 -10.34 -11.73 -26.53
C LEU A 296 -10.30 -12.71 -27.72
N ASP A 297 -10.13 -14.01 -27.48
CA ASP A 297 -10.09 -15.05 -28.51
C ASP A 297 -11.47 -15.26 -29.18
N ALA A 298 -12.56 -14.83 -28.54
CA ALA A 298 -13.89 -14.81 -29.15
C ALA A 298 -13.96 -13.86 -30.36
N TYR A 299 -13.29 -12.70 -30.29
CA TYR A 299 -13.26 -11.72 -31.38
C TYR A 299 -12.18 -12.02 -32.43
N VAL A 300 -11.07 -12.67 -32.03
CA VAL A 300 -10.01 -13.10 -32.97
C VAL A 300 -10.49 -14.22 -33.88
N ARG A 301 -11.45 -15.05 -33.44
CA ARG A 301 -11.99 -16.17 -34.24
C ARG A 301 -12.89 -15.72 -35.41
N ASN A 302 -13.47 -14.53 -35.37
CA ASN A 302 -14.27 -13.94 -36.47
C ASN A 302 -13.82 -12.50 -36.75
N PRO A 303 -12.79 -12.30 -37.58
CA PRO A 303 -12.21 -10.99 -37.86
C PRO A 303 -13.07 -10.21 -38.85
N ASP A 304 -14.17 -9.64 -38.37
CA ASP A 304 -14.88 -8.56 -39.06
C ASP A 304 -14.35 -7.20 -38.57
N LEU A 305 -14.42 -6.16 -39.41
CA LEU A 305 -14.05 -4.77 -39.07
C LEU A 305 -14.69 -4.28 -37.75
N ASP A 306 -15.97 -4.62 -37.55
CA ASP A 306 -16.74 -4.27 -36.36
C ASP A 306 -16.31 -5.09 -35.12
N ASN A 307 -15.80 -6.31 -35.33
CA ASN A 307 -15.28 -7.17 -34.26
C ASN A 307 -13.84 -6.81 -33.86
N MET A 308 -13.03 -6.30 -34.79
CA MET A 308 -11.70 -5.74 -34.52
C MET A 308 -11.78 -4.48 -33.66
N GLU A 309 -12.74 -3.59 -33.93
CA GLU A 309 -12.99 -2.42 -33.08
C GLU A 309 -13.51 -2.83 -31.68
N LYS A 310 -14.44 -3.79 -31.61
CA LYS A 310 -14.90 -4.36 -30.35
C LYS A 310 -13.78 -5.06 -29.58
N TYR A 311 -12.84 -5.72 -30.26
CA TYR A 311 -11.65 -6.33 -29.66
C TYR A 311 -10.75 -5.27 -29.02
N LEU A 312 -10.45 -4.17 -29.72
CA LEU A 312 -9.59 -3.09 -29.21
C LEU A 312 -10.26 -2.35 -28.04
N GLN A 313 -11.57 -2.07 -28.13
CA GLN A 313 -12.36 -1.49 -27.03
C GLN A 313 -12.43 -2.44 -25.81
N THR A 314 -12.59 -3.74 -26.04
CA THR A 314 -12.62 -4.76 -24.98
C THR A 314 -11.24 -4.91 -24.32
N LEU A 315 -10.16 -4.88 -25.09
CA LEU A 315 -8.79 -4.88 -24.56
C LEU A 315 -8.50 -3.63 -23.73
N TYR A 316 -8.92 -2.45 -24.20
CA TYR A 316 -8.76 -1.20 -23.45
C TYR A 316 -9.58 -1.21 -22.16
N THR A 317 -10.83 -1.65 -22.20
CA THR A 317 -11.68 -1.73 -21.01
C THR A 317 -11.19 -2.77 -20.01
N LEU A 318 -10.73 -3.95 -20.45
CA LEU A 318 -10.14 -4.99 -19.60
C LEU A 318 -8.82 -4.55 -18.98
N SER A 319 -7.93 -3.90 -19.73
CA SER A 319 -6.68 -3.37 -19.17
C SER A 319 -6.93 -2.23 -18.18
N LYS A 320 -7.91 -1.36 -18.44
CA LYS A 320 -8.34 -0.32 -17.49
C LYS A 320 -8.97 -0.92 -16.22
N LYS A 321 -9.81 -1.95 -16.35
CA LYS A 321 -10.37 -2.70 -15.21
C LYS A 321 -9.28 -3.42 -14.40
N ALA A 322 -8.29 -4.03 -15.06
CA ALA A 322 -7.16 -4.69 -14.40
C ALA A 322 -6.22 -3.70 -13.67
N THR A 323 -6.01 -2.52 -14.24
CA THR A 323 -5.24 -1.44 -13.59
C THR A 323 -6.00 -0.91 -12.37
N LYS A 324 -7.32 -0.72 -12.49
CA LYS A 324 -8.17 -0.35 -11.36
C LYS A 324 -8.15 -1.41 -10.26
N LEU A 325 -8.23 -2.69 -10.62
CA LEU A 325 -8.11 -3.81 -9.68
C LEU A 325 -6.77 -3.77 -8.93
N SER A 326 -5.66 -3.52 -9.62
CA SER A 326 -4.35 -3.40 -8.96
C SER A 326 -4.28 -2.22 -7.99
N ASN A 327 -4.90 -1.09 -8.32
CA ASN A 327 -5.01 0.05 -7.41
C ASN A 327 -5.90 -0.27 -6.19
N ASP A 328 -7.02 -0.98 -6.41
CA ASP A 328 -7.92 -1.40 -5.35
C ASP A 328 -7.21 -2.40 -4.39
N LEU A 329 -6.34 -3.28 -4.90
CA LEU A 329 -5.52 -4.19 -4.09
C LEU A 329 -4.40 -3.46 -3.31
N GLN A 330 -3.83 -2.40 -3.88
CA GLN A 330 -2.83 -1.55 -3.19
C GLN A 330 -3.47 -0.72 -2.08
N THR A 331 -4.62 -0.11 -2.34
CA THR A 331 -5.34 0.70 -1.34
C THR A 331 -5.82 -0.12 -0.14
N GLN A 332 -6.11 -1.41 -0.35
CA GLN A 332 -6.47 -2.34 0.71
C GLN A 332 -5.26 -2.90 1.49
N LYS A 333 -4.01 -2.48 1.19
CA LYS A 333 -2.76 -3.00 1.81
C LYS A 333 -2.64 -4.53 1.76
N ILE A 334 -3.16 -5.14 0.70
CA ILE A 334 -3.09 -6.60 0.51
C ILE A 334 -1.76 -6.99 -0.14
N SER A 335 -1.11 -6.07 -0.86
CA SER A 335 0.21 -6.25 -1.45
C SER A 335 1.02 -4.97 -1.25
N ASP A 336 2.15 -5.07 -0.55
CA ASP A 336 3.03 -3.93 -0.29
C ASP A 336 3.92 -3.55 -1.49
N ASP A 337 4.06 -4.45 -2.49
CA ASP A 337 4.86 -4.16 -3.70
C ASP A 337 3.99 -3.75 -4.92
N PRO A 338 3.95 -2.45 -5.28
CA PRO A 338 3.25 -1.98 -6.46
C PRO A 338 3.88 -2.48 -7.78
N ALA A 339 5.18 -2.79 -7.79
CA ALA A 339 5.87 -3.30 -8.97
C ALA A 339 5.49 -4.76 -9.27
N PHE A 340 5.16 -5.54 -8.23
CA PHE A 340 4.72 -6.93 -8.36
C PHE A 340 3.37 -7.03 -9.10
N LEU A 341 2.35 -6.27 -8.67
CA LEU A 341 1.04 -6.23 -9.32
C LEU A 341 1.14 -5.73 -10.77
N HIS A 342 1.99 -4.74 -11.02
CA HIS A 342 2.24 -4.25 -12.37
C HIS A 342 2.90 -5.33 -13.26
N LYS A 343 3.86 -6.11 -12.74
CA LYS A 343 4.47 -7.24 -13.46
C LYS A 343 3.46 -8.33 -13.79
N LEU A 344 2.51 -8.62 -12.88
CA LEU A 344 1.44 -9.59 -13.13
C LEU A 344 0.47 -9.12 -14.21
N ASN A 345 0.03 -7.85 -14.17
CA ASN A 345 -0.74 -7.24 -15.26
C ASN A 345 0.02 -7.32 -16.58
N GLN A 346 1.30 -6.96 -16.58
CA GLN A 346 2.12 -7.10 -17.78
C GLN A 346 2.16 -8.55 -18.26
N HIS A 347 2.34 -9.54 -17.38
CA HIS A 347 2.37 -10.95 -17.75
C HIS A 347 1.07 -11.40 -18.43
N VAL A 348 -0.10 -10.98 -17.92
CA VAL A 348 -1.41 -11.31 -18.50
C VAL A 348 -1.61 -10.66 -19.88
N PHE A 349 -1.19 -9.41 -20.05
CA PHE A 349 -1.46 -8.64 -21.28
C PHE A 349 -0.30 -8.60 -22.29
N LYS A 350 0.90 -9.11 -21.96
CA LYS A 350 2.12 -9.00 -22.80
C LYS A 350 1.96 -9.56 -24.21
N SER A 351 1.26 -10.69 -24.37
CA SER A 351 0.99 -11.30 -25.66
C SER A 351 0.09 -10.40 -26.53
N TYR A 352 -0.96 -9.85 -25.92
CA TYR A 352 -1.95 -9.00 -26.59
C TYR A 352 -1.41 -7.60 -26.90
N LEU A 353 -0.57 -7.02 -26.02
CA LEU A 353 0.07 -5.72 -26.25
C LEU A 353 1.11 -5.76 -27.38
N LYS A 354 1.78 -6.91 -27.60
CA LYS A 354 2.71 -7.09 -28.73
C LYS A 354 2.01 -7.08 -30.08
N THR A 355 0.79 -7.61 -30.14
CA THR A 355 -0.01 -7.67 -31.37
C THR A 355 -0.92 -6.45 -31.52
N TYR A 356 -1.23 -5.74 -30.43
CA TYR A 356 -2.06 -4.53 -30.40
C TYR A 356 -1.63 -3.49 -31.44
N SER A 357 -0.35 -3.14 -31.51
CA SER A 357 0.14 -2.14 -32.46
C SER A 357 -0.14 -2.50 -33.91
N LYS A 358 -0.14 -3.79 -34.27
CA LYS A 358 -0.43 -4.24 -35.63
C LYS A 358 -1.94 -4.21 -35.92
N TYR A 359 -2.75 -4.68 -34.97
CA TYR A 359 -4.20 -4.68 -35.11
C TYR A 359 -4.79 -3.25 -35.13
N GLU A 360 -4.24 -2.33 -34.33
CA GLU A 360 -4.65 -0.92 -34.31
C GLU A 360 -4.30 -0.21 -35.63
N ILE A 361 -3.08 -0.41 -36.14
CA ILE A 361 -2.66 0.18 -37.44
C ILE A 361 -3.56 -0.34 -38.56
N ASN A 362 -3.79 -1.66 -38.65
CA ASN A 362 -4.65 -2.23 -39.68
C ASN A 362 -6.10 -1.72 -39.57
N CYS A 363 -6.66 -1.62 -38.36
CA CYS A 363 -8.00 -1.09 -38.16
C CYS A 363 -8.11 0.38 -38.56
N LEU A 364 -7.09 1.18 -38.24
CA LEU A 364 -7.03 2.59 -38.63
C LEU A 364 -6.86 2.74 -40.14
N GLU A 365 -5.99 1.96 -40.78
CA GLU A 365 -5.80 1.96 -42.24
C GLU A 365 -7.10 1.62 -42.98
N GLU A 366 -7.81 0.57 -42.56
CA GLU A 366 -9.10 0.21 -43.15
C GLU A 366 -10.16 1.29 -42.91
N LYS A 367 -10.22 1.91 -41.72
CA LYS A 367 -11.12 3.04 -41.44
C LYS A 367 -10.80 4.26 -42.29
N PHE A 368 -9.51 4.62 -42.42
CA PHE A 368 -9.09 5.72 -43.26
C PHE A 368 -9.42 5.44 -44.71
N GLN A 369 -9.26 4.21 -45.18
CA GLN A 369 -9.63 3.82 -46.54
C GLN A 369 -11.14 3.93 -46.78
N VAL A 370 -11.99 3.42 -45.88
CA VAL A 370 -13.46 3.58 -45.97
C VAL A 370 -13.88 5.05 -45.93
N HIS A 371 -13.24 5.87 -45.07
CA HIS A 371 -13.52 7.29 -45.01
C HIS A 371 -13.03 8.05 -46.26
N LEU A 372 -11.88 7.70 -46.81
CA LEU A 372 -11.36 8.26 -48.07
C LEU A 372 -12.27 7.90 -49.23
N GLU A 373 -12.71 6.65 -49.37
CA GLU A 373 -13.68 6.22 -50.39
C GLU A 373 -15.02 6.95 -50.26
N ARG A 374 -15.47 7.22 -49.02
CA ARG A 374 -16.69 8.02 -48.75
C ARG A 374 -16.51 9.50 -49.09
N VAL A 375 -15.31 10.05 -48.88
CA VAL A 375 -14.98 11.45 -49.22
C VAL A 375 -14.78 11.61 -50.72
N GLU A 376 -14.20 10.63 -51.41
CA GLU A 376 -14.05 10.62 -52.85
C GLU A 376 -15.39 10.45 -53.57
N SER A 377 -16.29 9.62 -53.05
CA SER A 377 -17.66 9.49 -53.57
C SER A 377 -18.53 10.73 -53.33
N THR A 378 -18.25 11.54 -52.30
CA THR A 378 -18.95 12.81 -52.04
C THR A 378 -18.27 14.04 -52.68
N GLY A 379 -16.96 13.98 -52.92
CA GLY A 379 -16.15 15.03 -53.56
C GLY A 379 -15.96 14.86 -55.08
N GLY A 380 -16.22 13.67 -55.62
CA GLY A 380 -16.06 13.30 -57.04
C GLY A 380 -16.95 14.04 -58.04
N GLN A 381 -17.83 14.94 -57.59
CA GLN A 381 -18.60 15.84 -58.47
C GLN A 381 -18.00 17.24 -58.64
N ARG A 382 -16.90 17.61 -57.97
CA ARG A 382 -16.32 18.96 -58.07
C ARG A 382 -15.00 19.08 -58.84
N ARG A 383 -14.66 18.14 -59.71
CA ARG A 383 -13.53 18.32 -60.64
C ARG A 383 -13.74 17.70 -62.02
N ILE A 384 -14.61 18.29 -62.85
CA ILE A 384 -14.37 18.37 -64.30
C ILE A 384 -15.00 19.67 -64.87
N LYS A 385 -14.18 20.71 -65.08
CA LYS A 385 -14.28 21.55 -66.29
C LYS A 385 -12.85 21.81 -66.77
N PRO A 386 -12.45 21.35 -67.97
CA PRO A 386 -11.18 21.71 -68.57
C PRO A 386 -11.33 23.11 -69.16
N THR A 387 -10.70 24.12 -68.57
CA THR A 387 -10.38 25.34 -69.31
C THR A 387 -9.14 25.05 -70.15
N GLY A 388 -9.38 24.76 -71.42
CA GLY A 388 -8.35 24.70 -72.45
C GLY A 388 -7.63 26.04 -72.58
N LEU A 389 -6.31 25.95 -72.73
CA LEU A 389 -5.44 27.01 -73.19
C LEU A 389 -5.50 27.09 -74.73
N ARG A 390 -5.62 28.34 -75.22
CA ARG A 390 -5.64 28.86 -76.60
C ARG A 390 -6.97 28.88 -77.33
#